data_AF-A0A2Z4V5Z7-F1
#
_entry.id   AF-A0A2Z4V5Z7-F1
#
_cell.length_a   1.000
_cell.length_b   1.000
_cell.length_c   1.000
_cell.angle_alpha   90.00
_cell.angle_beta   90.00
_cell.angle_gamma   90.00
#
_symmetry.space_group_name_H-M   'P 1'
#
loop_
_entity.id
_entity.type
_entity.pdbx_description
1 polymer ?
#
loop_
_entity_poly.entity_id
_entity_poly.type
_entity_poly.pdbx_seq_one_letter_code
_entity_poly.pdbx_strand_id
1 'polypeptide(L)'
;MQIIDLAEQTRFLGQVAPTLKALREEVESVRAGEIAKPLREIGPTAVRVQDFAMQCTQQALTLSTSQYAAMKDGHENLAELVEATTQISLAATLCTLAIHRRTEVLLYDDADETPAASRSRLSEATEELDRAAKTYHRLAQRLSHRLASFAARREDQQLIARAAGSPGVTTTPKAHAARPEVLGPPAGVVGAPHPTDTAPAASPPTPRSPGRR
;
A
#
# COMPACT_ATOMS: atom_id res chain seq x y z
N MET A 1 -16.92 4.95 17.88
CA MET A 1 -16.49 6.07 17.02
C MET A 1 -15.42 6.85 17.76
N GLN A 2 -14.21 6.98 17.22
CA GLN A 2 -13.13 7.75 17.87
C GLN A 2 -13.31 9.26 17.63
N ILE A 3 -13.18 10.06 18.68
CA ILE A 3 -13.14 11.53 18.58
C ILE A 3 -11.69 11.91 18.24
N ILE A 4 -11.51 12.69 17.19
CA ILE A 4 -10.20 13.17 16.74
C ILE A 4 -10.15 14.69 16.76
N ASP A 5 -8.97 15.24 17.01
CA ASP A 5 -8.71 16.66 16.80
C ASP A 5 -8.59 16.93 15.29
N LEU A 6 -9.64 17.52 14.72
CA LEU A 6 -9.72 17.81 13.30
C LEU A 6 -8.69 18.87 12.86
N ALA A 7 -8.26 19.76 13.77
CA ALA A 7 -7.22 20.74 13.49
C ALA A 7 -5.84 20.07 13.37
N GLU A 8 -5.57 19.08 14.23
CA GLU A 8 -4.36 18.27 14.15
C GLU A 8 -4.31 17.48 12.84
N GLN A 9 -5.43 16.88 12.42
CA GLN A 9 -5.51 16.15 11.15
C GLN A 9 -5.32 17.07 9.93
N THR A 10 -5.86 18.28 9.98
CA THR A 10 -5.63 19.30 8.94
C THR A 10 -4.16 19.69 8.86
N ARG A 11 -3.50 19.83 10.01
CA ARG A 11 -2.07 20.13 10.08
C ARG A 11 -1.24 19.00 9.47
N PHE A 12 -1.56 17.74 9.75
CA PHE A 12 -0.87 16.61 9.16
C PHE A 12 -1.03 16.59 7.63
N LEU A 13 -2.27 16.74 7.12
CA LEU A 13 -2.50 16.81 5.66
C LEU A 13 -1.71 17.97 5.01
N GLY A 14 -1.55 19.09 5.72
CA GLY A 14 -0.69 20.20 5.30
C GLY A 14 0.81 19.88 5.29
N GLN A 15 1.27 18.93 6.11
CA GLN A 15 2.66 18.46 6.17
C GLN A 15 2.98 17.35 5.16
N VAL A 16 1.97 16.65 4.64
CA VAL A 16 2.17 15.59 3.64
C VAL A 16 2.71 16.16 2.32
N ALA A 17 2.13 17.24 1.81
CA ALA A 17 2.55 17.85 0.55
C ALA A 17 4.05 18.26 0.51
N PRO A 18 4.60 19.00 1.49
CA PRO A 18 6.04 19.32 1.48
C PRO A 18 6.92 18.08 1.64
N THR A 19 6.47 17.07 2.40
CA THR A 19 7.21 15.81 2.55
C THR A 19 7.26 15.04 1.24
N LEU A 20 6.15 14.95 0.52
CA LEU A 20 6.08 14.34 -0.82
C LEU A 20 6.97 15.06 -1.82
N LYS A 21 7.01 16.41 -1.77
CA LYS A 21 7.91 17.20 -2.61
C LYS A 21 9.38 16.86 -2.33
N ALA A 22 9.78 16.79 -1.06
CA ALA A 22 11.15 16.45 -0.68
C ALA A 22 11.52 15.02 -1.13
N LEU A 23 10.63 14.04 -0.91
CA LEU A 23 10.83 12.67 -1.39
C LEU A 23 10.96 12.61 -2.92
N ARG A 24 10.12 13.36 -3.63
CA ARG A 24 10.18 13.47 -5.10
C ARG A 24 11.51 14.05 -5.57
N GLU A 25 12.01 15.12 -4.93
CA GLU A 25 13.31 15.71 -5.24
C GLU A 25 14.47 14.75 -4.98
N GLU A 26 14.39 13.93 -3.93
CA GLU A 26 15.39 12.90 -3.65
C GLU A 26 15.38 11.78 -4.67
N VAL A 27 14.20 11.25 -5.03
CA VAL A 27 14.07 10.23 -6.09
C VAL A 27 14.62 10.77 -7.41
N GLU A 28 14.32 12.04 -7.73
CA GLU A 28 14.85 12.72 -8.92
C GLU A 28 16.37 12.85 -8.89
N SER A 29 16.94 13.24 -7.75
CA SER A 29 18.39 13.35 -7.58
C SER A 29 19.08 12.00 -7.77
N VAL A 30 18.51 10.92 -7.25
CA VAL A 30 19.04 9.56 -7.43
C VAL A 30 18.91 9.13 -8.89
N ARG A 31 17.78 9.42 -9.54
CA ARG A 31 17.54 9.11 -10.95
C ARG A 31 18.57 9.77 -11.87
N ALA A 32 18.87 11.05 -11.63
CA ALA A 32 19.83 11.83 -12.42
C ALA A 32 21.29 11.43 -12.15
N GLY A 33 21.56 10.85 -10.98
CA GLY A 33 22.88 10.39 -10.58
C GLY A 33 23.37 9.13 -11.30
N GLU A 34 24.58 8.74 -10.94
CA GLU A 34 25.14 7.44 -11.28
C GLU A 34 24.54 6.36 -10.36
N ILE A 35 24.09 5.25 -10.94
CA ILE A 35 23.49 4.13 -10.19
C ILE A 35 24.42 2.91 -10.29
N ALA A 36 25.59 3.00 -9.65
CA ALA A 36 26.59 1.91 -9.65
C ALA A 36 26.41 0.98 -8.45
N LYS A 37 25.90 1.48 -7.32
CA LYS A 37 25.69 0.74 -6.07
C LYS A 37 24.24 0.95 -5.64
N PRO A 38 23.28 0.24 -6.26
CA PRO A 38 21.84 0.53 -6.11
C PRO A 38 21.35 0.48 -4.65
N LEU A 39 21.88 -0.44 -3.84
CA LEU A 39 21.54 -0.50 -2.40
C LEU A 39 22.03 0.73 -1.63
N ARG A 40 23.18 1.30 -2.00
CA ARG A 40 23.75 2.48 -1.35
C ARG A 40 23.08 3.77 -1.84
N GLU A 41 22.74 3.83 -3.12
CA GLU A 41 22.27 5.05 -3.78
C GLU A 41 20.74 5.19 -3.74
N ILE A 42 19.99 4.10 -4.00
CA ILE A 42 18.52 4.11 -4.02
C ILE A 42 17.95 3.67 -2.66
N GLY A 43 18.62 2.74 -1.97
CA GLY A 43 18.15 2.13 -0.72
C GLY A 43 17.64 3.12 0.33
N PRO A 44 18.40 4.17 0.69
CA PRO A 44 17.95 5.16 1.67
C PRO A 44 16.65 5.87 1.27
N THR A 45 16.52 6.26 -0.01
CA THR A 45 15.31 6.90 -0.53
C THR A 45 14.14 5.92 -0.56
N ALA A 46 14.35 4.67 -0.98
CA ALA A 46 13.30 3.65 -1.00
C ALA A 46 12.72 3.39 0.40
N VAL A 47 13.57 3.27 1.42
CA VAL A 47 13.16 3.11 2.82
C VAL A 47 12.33 4.31 3.27
N ARG A 48 12.78 5.53 2.98
CA ARG A 48 12.04 6.74 3.37
C ARG A 48 10.67 6.86 2.70
N VAL A 49 10.56 6.53 1.41
CA VAL A 49 9.25 6.54 0.71
C VAL A 49 8.34 5.47 1.31
N GLN A 50 8.87 4.29 1.64
CA GLN A 50 8.13 3.22 2.31
C GLN A 50 7.64 3.62 3.71
N ASP A 51 8.51 4.21 4.54
CA ASP A 51 8.15 4.69 5.87
C ASP A 51 7.04 5.74 5.80
N PHE A 52 7.13 6.63 4.81
CA PHE A 52 6.10 7.63 4.58
C PHE A 52 4.77 7.01 4.11
N ALA A 53 4.81 5.99 3.25
CA ALA A 53 3.63 5.24 2.84
C ALA A 53 2.92 4.57 4.04
N MET A 54 3.70 3.98 4.96
CA MET A 54 3.16 3.38 6.19
C MET A 54 2.49 4.43 7.09
N GLN A 55 3.11 5.61 7.26
CA GLN A 55 2.51 6.71 8.03
C GLN A 55 1.19 7.17 7.43
N CYS A 56 1.13 7.38 6.11
CA CYS A 56 -0.09 7.77 5.41
C CYS A 56 -1.20 6.71 5.54
N THR A 57 -0.83 5.43 5.43
CA THR A 57 -1.76 4.30 5.61
C THR A 57 -2.34 4.28 7.02
N GLN A 58 -1.48 4.42 8.03
CA GLN A 58 -1.92 4.46 9.42
C GLN A 58 -2.87 5.64 9.66
N GLN A 59 -2.58 6.81 9.09
CA GLN A 59 -3.46 7.96 9.20
C GLN A 59 -4.82 7.71 8.53
N ALA A 60 -4.85 7.14 7.33
CA ALA A 60 -6.10 6.82 6.64
C ALA A 60 -6.97 5.84 7.44
N LEU A 61 -6.36 4.86 8.10
CA LEU A 61 -7.04 3.92 9.01
C LEU A 61 -7.59 4.62 10.26
N THR A 62 -6.82 5.52 10.86
CA THR A 62 -7.29 6.32 12.00
C THR A 62 -8.47 7.20 11.60
N LEU A 63 -8.41 7.87 10.45
CA LEU A 63 -9.49 8.73 9.98
C LEU A 63 -10.76 7.94 9.64
N SER A 64 -10.64 6.76 9.02
CA SER A 64 -11.79 5.94 8.61
C SER A 64 -12.63 5.41 9.77
N THR A 65 -12.04 5.28 10.96
CA THR A 65 -12.71 4.79 12.17
C THR A 65 -13.12 5.93 13.13
N SER A 66 -12.87 7.17 12.74
CA SER A 66 -13.16 8.37 13.51
C SER A 66 -14.45 9.07 13.09
N GLN A 67 -14.82 10.14 13.80
CA GLN A 67 -15.91 11.03 13.39
C GLN A 67 -15.73 11.67 12.01
N TYR A 68 -14.51 11.66 11.44
CA TYR A 68 -14.25 12.18 10.10
C TYR A 68 -15.10 11.49 9.03
N ALA A 69 -15.29 10.18 9.15
CA ALA A 69 -16.13 9.42 8.22
C ALA A 69 -17.59 9.89 8.23
N ALA A 70 -18.07 10.42 9.36
CA ALA A 70 -19.42 10.94 9.53
C ALA A 70 -19.59 12.41 9.11
N MET A 71 -18.49 13.13 8.83
CA MET A 71 -18.57 14.47 8.24
C MET A 71 -19.15 14.38 6.83
N LYS A 72 -19.73 15.46 6.32
CA LYS A 72 -20.22 15.45 4.94
C LYS A 72 -19.05 15.23 3.96
N ASP A 73 -19.26 14.47 2.91
CA ASP A 73 -18.20 14.04 1.99
C ASP A 73 -17.05 13.26 2.67
N GLY A 74 -17.22 12.79 3.91
CA GLY A 74 -16.17 12.15 4.70
C GLY A 74 -15.68 10.87 4.05
N HIS A 75 -16.60 10.04 3.54
CA HIS A 75 -16.27 8.80 2.84
C HIS A 75 -15.58 9.04 1.50
N GLU A 76 -16.03 10.02 0.73
CA GLU A 76 -15.41 10.43 -0.54
C GLU A 76 -13.99 10.95 -0.30
N ASN A 77 -13.80 11.79 0.71
CA ASN A 77 -12.48 12.29 1.08
C ASN A 77 -11.55 11.16 1.56
N LEU A 78 -12.09 10.15 2.27
CA LEU A 78 -11.33 8.96 2.68
C LEU A 78 -10.94 8.09 1.47
N ALA A 79 -11.83 7.93 0.50
CA ALA A 79 -11.52 7.18 -0.72
C ALA A 79 -10.36 7.82 -1.49
N GLU A 80 -10.39 9.15 -1.65
CA GLU A 80 -9.28 9.90 -2.25
C GLU A 80 -7.98 9.80 -1.43
N LEU A 81 -8.07 9.81 -0.10
CA LEU A 81 -6.90 9.64 0.76
C LEU A 81 -6.27 8.25 0.61
N VAL A 82 -7.11 7.22 0.52
CA VAL A 82 -6.66 5.85 0.26
C VAL A 82 -5.99 5.75 -1.10
N GLU A 83 -6.58 6.35 -2.15
CA GLU A 83 -5.97 6.41 -3.49
C GLU A 83 -4.61 7.12 -3.46
N ALA A 84 -4.49 8.27 -2.80
CA ALA A 84 -3.20 8.95 -2.68
C ALA A 84 -2.19 8.10 -1.90
N THR A 85 -2.62 7.35 -0.89
CA THR A 85 -1.76 6.47 -0.11
C THR A 85 -1.28 5.26 -0.90
N THR A 86 -2.13 4.69 -1.76
CA THR A 86 -1.71 3.61 -2.67
C THR A 86 -0.72 4.09 -3.71
N GLN A 87 -0.84 5.33 -4.21
CA GLN A 87 0.15 5.95 -5.09
C GLN A 87 1.53 6.07 -4.41
N ILE A 88 1.58 6.51 -3.15
CA ILE A 88 2.85 6.58 -2.38
C ILE A 88 3.44 5.17 -2.17
N SER A 89 2.60 4.19 -1.85
CA SER A 89 3.01 2.79 -1.68
C SER A 89 3.56 2.19 -2.99
N LEU A 90 2.95 2.54 -4.12
CA LEU A 90 3.43 2.17 -5.44
C LEU A 90 4.78 2.82 -5.74
N ALA A 91 4.97 4.10 -5.41
CA ALA A 91 6.26 4.78 -5.55
C ALA A 91 7.37 4.08 -4.74
N ALA A 92 7.09 3.65 -3.51
CA ALA A 92 8.04 2.87 -2.71
C ALA A 92 8.39 1.52 -3.37
N THR A 93 7.38 0.85 -3.91
CA THR A 93 7.56 -0.43 -4.63
C THR A 93 8.41 -0.24 -5.89
N LEU A 94 8.18 0.83 -6.64
CA LEU A 94 8.96 1.18 -7.84
C LEU A 94 10.43 1.48 -7.50
N CYS A 95 10.69 2.16 -6.38
CA CYS A 95 12.06 2.37 -5.89
C CYS A 95 12.73 1.03 -5.54
N THR A 96 11.99 0.11 -4.91
CA THR A 96 12.49 -1.24 -4.58
C THR A 96 12.76 -2.07 -5.84
N LEU A 97 11.88 -1.99 -6.84
CA LEU A 97 12.10 -2.64 -8.14
C LEU A 97 13.31 -2.07 -8.88
N ALA A 98 13.56 -0.76 -8.77
CA ALA A 98 14.75 -0.12 -9.34
C ALA A 98 16.05 -0.68 -8.74
N ILE A 99 16.06 -0.97 -7.42
CA ILE A 99 17.17 -1.65 -6.74
C ILE A 99 17.34 -3.06 -7.27
N HIS A 100 16.25 -3.84 -7.31
CA HIS A 100 16.30 -5.25 -7.71
C HIS A 100 16.82 -5.40 -9.12
N ARG A 101 16.26 -4.65 -10.09
CA ARG A 101 16.70 -4.69 -11.49
C ARG A 101 18.17 -4.32 -11.66
N ARG A 102 18.65 -3.29 -10.98
CA ARG A 102 20.07 -2.93 -11.09
C ARG A 102 20.98 -3.97 -10.44
N THR A 103 20.52 -4.58 -9.34
CA THR A 103 21.28 -5.65 -8.67
C THR A 103 21.35 -6.90 -9.55
N GLU A 104 20.26 -7.29 -10.21
CA GLU A 104 20.28 -8.39 -11.20
C GLU A 104 21.27 -8.11 -12.33
N VAL A 105 21.26 -6.89 -12.88
CA VAL A 105 22.22 -6.48 -13.93
C VAL A 105 23.68 -6.62 -13.47
N LEU A 106 23.98 -6.21 -12.24
CA LEU A 106 25.34 -6.27 -11.71
C LEU A 106 25.79 -7.69 -11.32
N LEU A 107 24.87 -8.64 -11.22
CA LEU A 107 25.15 -10.03 -10.84
C LEU A 107 25.20 -10.99 -12.03
N TYR A 108 24.62 -10.63 -13.17
CA TYR A 108 24.52 -11.49 -14.34
C TYR A 108 25.07 -10.80 -15.60
N ASP A 109 26.08 -11.41 -16.23
CA ASP A 109 26.79 -10.86 -17.40
C ASP A 109 25.91 -10.64 -18.66
N ASP A 110 24.70 -11.22 -18.72
CA ASP A 110 23.78 -11.13 -19.88
C ASP A 110 22.68 -10.05 -19.72
N ALA A 111 22.74 -9.24 -18.68
CA ALA A 111 21.74 -8.22 -18.40
C ALA A 111 22.20 -6.83 -18.84
N ASP A 112 21.26 -6.02 -19.37
CA ASP A 112 21.48 -4.68 -19.92
C ASP A 112 22.40 -3.82 -19.02
N GLU A 113 23.62 -3.52 -19.49
CA GLU A 113 24.67 -2.85 -18.69
C GLU A 113 24.24 -1.46 -18.18
N THR A 114 23.23 -0.86 -18.80
CA THR A 114 22.82 0.52 -18.52
C THR A 114 21.79 0.62 -17.39
N PRO A 115 21.82 1.68 -16.56
CA PRO A 115 20.83 1.89 -15.50
C PRO A 115 19.46 2.36 -16.03
N ALA A 116 19.17 2.21 -17.33
CA ALA A 116 17.99 2.76 -18.00
C ALA A 116 16.67 2.24 -17.40
N ALA A 117 16.58 0.93 -17.15
CA ALA A 117 15.40 0.33 -16.54
C ALA A 117 15.13 0.87 -15.12
N SER A 118 16.17 1.00 -14.29
CA SER A 118 16.05 1.58 -12.95
C SER A 118 15.64 3.05 -13.02
N ARG A 119 16.20 3.83 -13.95
CA ARG A 119 15.80 5.23 -14.16
C ARG A 119 14.34 5.38 -14.60
N SER A 120 13.83 4.48 -15.45
CA SER A 120 12.41 4.44 -15.82
C SER A 120 11.54 4.25 -14.57
N ARG A 121 11.88 3.28 -13.71
CA ARG A 121 11.14 3.04 -12.46
C ARG A 121 11.18 4.21 -11.48
N LEU A 122 12.33 4.87 -11.36
CA LEU A 122 12.43 6.09 -10.55
C LEU A 122 11.62 7.24 -11.15
N SER A 123 11.53 7.35 -12.49
CA SER A 123 10.62 8.30 -13.15
C SER A 123 9.16 8.01 -12.81
N GLU A 124 8.72 6.78 -12.98
CA GLU A 124 7.36 6.35 -12.61
C GLU A 124 7.09 6.65 -11.12
N ALA A 125 8.06 6.41 -10.23
CA ALA A 125 7.93 6.72 -8.81
C ALA A 125 7.73 8.23 -8.57
N THR A 126 8.46 9.11 -9.28
CA THR A 126 8.24 10.57 -9.17
C THR A 126 6.84 10.98 -9.62
N GLU A 127 6.30 10.37 -10.67
CA GLU A 127 4.95 10.67 -11.16
C GLU A 127 3.87 10.28 -10.14
N GLU A 128 4.03 9.13 -9.48
CA GLU A 128 3.12 8.72 -8.41
C GLU A 128 3.16 9.66 -7.19
N LEU A 129 4.36 10.10 -6.79
CA LEU A 129 4.50 11.09 -5.71
C LEU A 129 3.85 12.42 -6.07
N ASP A 130 3.96 12.86 -7.33
CA ASP A 130 3.31 14.08 -7.82
C ASP A 130 1.77 13.94 -7.86
N ARG A 131 1.25 12.77 -8.26
CA ARG A 131 -0.19 12.46 -8.19
C ARG A 131 -0.70 12.52 -6.76
N ALA A 132 0.00 11.85 -5.84
CA ALA A 132 -0.36 11.84 -4.42
C ALA A 132 -0.35 13.26 -3.83
N ALA A 133 0.69 14.06 -4.15
CA ALA A 133 0.84 15.41 -3.64
C ALA A 133 -0.33 16.32 -4.05
N LYS A 134 -0.79 16.21 -5.32
CA LYS A 134 -1.97 16.94 -5.81
C LYS A 134 -3.23 16.57 -5.04
N THR A 135 -3.46 15.28 -4.80
CA THR A 135 -4.63 14.81 -4.06
C THR A 135 -4.62 15.28 -2.61
N TYR A 136 -3.49 15.13 -1.91
CA TYR A 136 -3.32 15.63 -0.54
C TYR A 136 -3.52 17.14 -0.44
N HIS A 137 -2.97 17.91 -1.38
CA HIS A 137 -3.15 19.35 -1.41
C HIS A 137 -4.63 19.75 -1.58
N ARG A 138 -5.35 19.11 -2.50
CA ARG A 138 -6.79 19.33 -2.72
C ARG A 138 -7.62 18.98 -1.49
N LEU A 139 -7.30 17.88 -0.80
CA LEU A 139 -7.96 17.48 0.45
C LEU A 139 -7.69 18.49 1.56
N ALA A 140 -6.44 18.90 1.75
CA ALA A 140 -6.07 19.90 2.76
C ALA A 140 -6.78 21.25 2.53
N GLN A 141 -6.85 21.70 1.27
CA GLN A 141 -7.58 22.92 0.91
C GLN A 141 -9.07 22.82 1.23
N ARG A 142 -9.75 21.72 0.84
CA ARG A 142 -11.16 21.51 1.14
C ARG A 142 -11.42 21.53 2.64
N LEU A 143 -10.61 20.80 3.41
CA LEU A 143 -10.77 20.74 4.86
C LEU A 143 -10.53 22.11 5.51
N SER A 144 -9.52 22.86 5.05
CA SER A 144 -9.24 24.21 5.53
C SER A 144 -10.41 25.17 5.28
N HIS A 145 -10.96 25.20 4.06
CA HIS A 145 -12.13 26.03 3.73
C HIS A 145 -13.33 25.69 4.59
N ARG A 146 -13.51 24.39 4.86
CA ARG A 146 -14.60 23.89 5.67
C ARG A 146 -14.48 24.29 7.14
N LEU A 147 -13.27 24.19 7.70
CA LEU A 147 -12.97 24.66 9.05
C LEU A 147 -13.13 26.18 9.19
N ALA A 148 -12.81 26.94 8.15
CA ALA A 148 -13.04 28.38 8.13
C ALA A 148 -14.54 28.75 8.10
N SER A 149 -15.38 27.91 7.47
CA SER A 149 -16.83 28.14 7.37
C SER A 149 -17.59 27.72 8.63
N PHE A 150 -18.21 28.69 9.31
CA PHE A 150 -19.07 28.40 10.48
C PHE A 150 -20.28 27.52 10.12
N ALA A 151 -20.91 27.78 8.97
CA ALA A 151 -22.05 27.00 8.51
C ALA A 151 -21.67 25.54 8.25
N ALA A 152 -20.53 25.30 7.59
CA ALA A 152 -20.05 23.95 7.33
C ALA A 152 -19.67 23.21 8.62
N ARG A 153 -19.02 23.89 9.58
CA ARG A 153 -18.74 23.32 10.91
C ARG A 153 -20.01 22.90 11.64
N ARG A 154 -21.07 23.71 11.58
CA ARG A 154 -22.35 23.39 12.22
C ARG A 154 -23.02 22.19 11.54
N GLU A 155 -22.98 22.13 10.20
CA GLU A 155 -23.48 20.98 9.43
C GLU A 155 -22.73 19.70 9.84
N ASP A 156 -21.40 19.73 9.92
CA ASP A 156 -20.59 18.59 10.34
C ASP A 156 -20.91 18.14 11.76
N GLN A 157 -21.06 19.07 12.69
CA GLN A 157 -21.45 18.74 14.07
C GLN A 157 -22.81 18.06 14.13
N GLN A 158 -23.78 18.46 13.29
CA GLN A 158 -25.10 17.80 13.22
C GLN A 158 -25.00 16.38 12.66
N LEU A 159 -24.21 16.18 11.60
CA LEU A 159 -24.01 14.85 11.01
C LEU A 159 -23.28 13.92 11.99
N ILE A 160 -22.24 14.40 12.65
CA ILE A 160 -21.51 13.66 13.69
C ILE A 160 -22.44 13.32 14.85
N ALA A 161 -23.23 14.27 15.35
CA ALA A 161 -24.17 14.02 16.44
C ALA A 161 -25.25 13.00 16.05
N ARG A 162 -25.74 13.04 14.80
CA ARG A 162 -26.68 12.06 14.27
C ARG A 162 -26.07 10.67 14.18
N ALA A 163 -24.84 10.56 13.71
CA ALA A 163 -24.11 9.29 13.63
C ALA A 163 -23.80 8.72 15.03
N ALA A 164 -23.49 9.58 16.00
CA ALA A 164 -23.26 9.20 17.40
C ALA A 164 -24.55 8.79 18.13
N GLY A 165 -25.67 9.45 17.81
CA GLY A 165 -26.99 9.22 18.41
C GLY A 165 -27.78 8.07 17.81
N SER A 166 -27.35 7.51 16.68
CA SER A 166 -27.96 6.30 16.10
C SER A 166 -27.53 5.06 16.91
N PRO A 167 -28.44 4.38 17.62
CA PRO A 167 -28.17 3.05 18.15
C PRO A 167 -27.93 2.12 16.97
N GLY A 168 -26.87 1.31 17.05
CA GLY A 168 -26.33 0.55 15.93
C GLY A 168 -27.37 -0.08 15.00
N VAL A 169 -27.29 0.24 13.72
CA VAL A 169 -27.63 -0.73 12.68
C VAL A 169 -26.49 -1.74 12.69
N THR A 170 -26.54 -2.67 13.62
CA THR A 170 -26.01 -4.00 13.36
C THR A 170 -26.74 -4.46 12.09
N THR A 171 -26.00 -4.52 10.98
CA THR A 171 -26.39 -5.40 9.88
C THR A 171 -26.35 -6.81 10.43
N THR A 172 -27.43 -7.23 11.10
CA THR A 172 -27.77 -8.64 11.20
C THR A 172 -27.77 -9.13 9.75
N PRO A 173 -26.90 -10.08 9.36
CA PRO A 173 -27.02 -10.69 8.06
C PRO A 173 -28.45 -11.25 8.02
N LYS A 174 -29.26 -10.66 7.14
CA LYS A 174 -30.61 -11.12 6.87
C LYS A 174 -30.43 -12.53 6.34
N ALA A 175 -30.58 -13.51 7.23
CA ALA A 175 -30.67 -14.91 6.88
C ALA A 175 -31.75 -15.00 5.82
N HIS A 176 -31.34 -15.19 4.58
CA HIS A 176 -32.25 -15.61 3.54
C HIS A 176 -32.87 -16.90 4.03
N ALA A 177 -34.15 -16.84 4.34
CA ALA A 177 -35.02 -18.00 4.46
C ALA A 177 -34.96 -18.74 3.12
N ALA A 178 -34.01 -19.67 3.00
CA ALA A 178 -34.00 -20.68 1.98
C ALA A 178 -34.82 -21.86 2.52
N ARG A 179 -35.98 -22.01 1.88
CA ARG A 179 -36.96 -23.09 1.95
C ARG A 179 -36.29 -24.48 1.84
N PRO A 180 -36.83 -25.53 2.50
CA PRO A 180 -36.20 -26.85 2.53
C PRO A 180 -36.51 -27.71 1.28
N GLU A 181 -35.57 -28.63 1.04
CA GLU A 181 -35.59 -29.82 0.17
C GLU A 181 -35.52 -29.62 -1.36
N VAL A 182 -34.50 -30.20 -2.03
CA VAL A 182 -34.50 -31.58 -2.55
C VAL A 182 -33.17 -31.88 -3.31
N LEU A 183 -32.66 -33.11 -3.12
CA LEU A 183 -31.69 -33.89 -3.92
C LEU A 183 -30.16 -33.72 -3.75
N GLY A 184 -29.55 -34.70 -3.05
CA GLY A 184 -28.58 -35.63 -3.67
C GLY A 184 -27.07 -35.33 -3.55
N PRO A 185 -26.24 -36.23 -2.99
CA PRO A 185 -24.80 -36.03 -2.78
C PRO A 185 -23.95 -36.53 -3.98
N PRO A 186 -22.64 -36.22 -3.99
CA PRO A 186 -21.76 -37.39 -3.83
C PRO A 186 -20.74 -37.24 -2.70
N ALA A 187 -20.54 -38.40 -2.08
CA ALA A 187 -19.70 -38.69 -0.94
C ALA A 187 -18.22 -38.33 -1.15
N GLY A 188 -17.60 -37.93 -0.04
CA GLY A 188 -16.14 -37.94 0.10
C GLY A 188 -15.60 -39.37 0.07
N VAL A 189 -14.34 -39.48 -0.35
CA VAL A 189 -13.50 -40.63 -0.06
C VAL A 189 -12.42 -40.14 0.90
N VAL A 190 -12.55 -40.55 2.17
CA VAL A 190 -11.46 -40.60 3.15
C VAL A 190 -11.36 -42.05 3.60
N GLY A 191 -10.15 -42.61 3.52
CA GLY A 191 -9.81 -43.91 4.07
C GLY A 191 -8.30 -44.13 4.05
N ALA A 192 -7.64 -43.85 5.19
CA ALA A 192 -6.31 -44.35 5.56
C ALA A 192 -6.42 -45.81 6.09
N PRO A 193 -5.38 -46.53 6.60
CA PRO A 193 -3.91 -46.49 6.46
C PRO A 193 -3.27 -47.88 6.06
N HIS A 194 -1.91 -47.93 6.03
CA HIS A 194 -0.92 -49.03 5.84
C HIS A 194 -1.17 -50.41 6.55
N PRO A 195 -0.48 -51.57 6.23
CA PRO A 195 1.01 -51.75 6.15
C PRO A 195 1.63 -52.87 5.25
N THR A 196 2.99 -52.90 5.23
CA THR A 196 3.97 -54.01 4.92
C THR A 196 4.00 -54.59 3.49
N ASP A 197 5.13 -54.95 2.84
CA ASP A 197 6.48 -55.36 3.27
C ASP A 197 7.47 -55.34 2.07
N THR A 198 8.77 -55.43 2.36
CA THR A 198 9.90 -55.92 1.52
C THR A 198 10.71 -54.95 0.62
N ALA A 199 11.96 -54.71 1.04
CA ALA A 199 13.11 -54.13 0.33
C ALA A 199 13.73 -55.15 -0.68
N PRO A 200 14.90 -54.95 -1.38
CA PRO A 200 15.87 -53.85 -1.28
C PRO A 200 16.54 -53.36 -2.61
N ALA A 201 17.39 -52.33 -2.43
CA ALA A 201 18.66 -52.04 -3.10
C ALA A 201 18.72 -51.63 -4.60
N ALA A 202 19.17 -50.39 -4.84
CA ALA A 202 20.30 -50.09 -5.73
C ALA A 202 20.89 -48.70 -5.44
N SER A 203 22.20 -48.68 -5.24
CA SER A 203 23.08 -47.54 -4.92
C SER A 203 23.25 -46.52 -6.06
N PRO A 204 23.81 -45.33 -5.78
CA PRO A 204 23.88 -44.20 -6.72
C PRO A 204 25.14 -44.22 -7.59
N PRO A 205 25.15 -43.59 -8.77
CA PRO A 205 26.40 -43.23 -9.45
C PRO A 205 26.92 -41.84 -9.04
N THR A 206 28.19 -41.85 -8.65
CA THR A 206 29.12 -40.79 -8.23
C THR A 206 29.52 -39.81 -9.36
N PRO A 207 30.19 -38.68 -9.04
CA PRO A 207 30.44 -37.55 -9.94
C PRO A 207 31.65 -37.78 -10.86
N ARG A 208 31.65 -37.13 -12.02
CA ARG A 208 32.82 -37.01 -12.91
C ARG A 208 33.43 -35.61 -12.84
N SER A 209 34.74 -35.57 -12.61
CA SER A 209 35.68 -34.48 -12.92
C SER A 209 37.01 -35.14 -13.31
N PRO A 210 38.04 -34.41 -13.76
CA PRO A 210 38.18 -33.68 -15.01
C PRO A 210 39.27 -34.32 -15.91
N GLY A 211 39.20 -34.10 -17.22
CA GLY A 211 40.20 -34.57 -18.19
C GLY A 211 41.18 -33.48 -18.61
N ARG A 212 42.45 -33.65 -18.25
CA ARG A 212 43.62 -32.92 -18.76
C ARG A 212 43.72 -33.03 -20.29
N ARG A 213 44.12 -31.93 -20.94
CA ARG A 213 45.14 -31.90 -22.00
C ARG A 213 46.02 -30.68 -21.79
#